data_AF-A0A090XB51-F1
#
_entry.id   AF-A0A090XB51-F1
#
_cell.length_a   1.000
_cell.length_b   1.000
_cell.length_c   1.000
_cell.angle_alpha   90.00
_cell.angle_beta   90.00
_cell.angle_gamma   90.00
#
_symmetry.space_group_name_H-M   'P 1'
#
loop_
_entity.id
_entity.type
_entity.pdbx_description
1 polymer ?
#
loop_
_entity_poly.entity_id
_entity_poly.type
_entity_poly.pdbx_seq_one_letter_code
_entity_poly.pdbx_strand_id
1 'polypeptide(L)'
;NFVEMFEGHNIGLVFFFDGCVSSTKVEELANSYVNSELVEIQNTFGRLYAGQWTGNMRDDYSCPSGTGYTLCFAVKHLTSCKVFRSVEECDLEVARYAEQHGECFALLSQDTDFAIFNTRVLYLSTKHLDTKTMTTCAYHGETLAQHLGLERKLLPLFACLAGNDIVSKYDHLRHFHSSLGCKGRRAAHSCFPEVASVIKEERWSDQPDDTVAARTGVSLGLLQEAVASYSLRSGPSYLPVPPDVDPQSWHLVVEK
;
A
#
# COMPACT_ATOMS: atom_id res chain seq x y z
N ASN A 1 -7.85 25.06 5.24
CA ASN A 1 -7.78 23.67 5.75
C ASN A 1 -7.51 22.72 4.57
N PHE A 2 -6.94 21.52 4.77
CA PHE A 2 -6.65 20.57 3.68
C PHE A 2 -7.89 20.29 2.82
N VAL A 3 -9.00 19.91 3.47
CA VAL A 3 -10.28 19.59 2.82
C VAL A 3 -10.88 20.80 2.10
N GLU A 4 -10.95 21.95 2.77
CA GLU A 4 -11.52 23.19 2.21
C GLU A 4 -10.83 23.63 0.90
N MET A 5 -9.54 23.32 0.71
CA MET A 5 -8.84 23.67 -0.54
C MET A 5 -9.34 22.84 -1.72
N PHE A 6 -9.62 21.56 -1.50
CA PHE A 6 -10.22 20.70 -2.52
C PHE A 6 -11.68 21.08 -2.77
N GLU A 7 -12.45 21.33 -1.71
CA GLU A 7 -13.83 21.80 -1.82
C GLU A 7 -13.93 23.13 -2.58
N GLY A 8 -12.99 24.06 -2.36
CA GLY A 8 -12.90 25.32 -3.09
C GLY A 8 -12.65 25.17 -4.59
N HIS A 9 -12.17 24.00 -5.03
CA HIS A 9 -12.00 23.63 -6.44
C HIS A 9 -13.09 22.65 -6.93
N ASN A 10 -14.18 22.48 -6.17
CA ASN A 10 -15.24 21.51 -6.42
C ASN A 10 -14.75 20.05 -6.50
N ILE A 11 -13.70 19.72 -5.74
CA ILE A 11 -13.17 18.35 -5.64
C ILE A 11 -13.64 17.76 -4.31
N GLY A 12 -14.46 16.71 -4.39
CA GLY A 12 -14.85 15.91 -3.24
C GLY A 12 -13.74 14.93 -2.84
N LEU A 13 -13.45 14.85 -1.55
CA LEU A 13 -12.50 13.87 -1.01
C LEU A 13 -13.24 12.69 -0.39
N VAL A 14 -12.69 11.50 -0.62
CA VAL A 14 -13.08 10.25 0.05
C VAL A 14 -11.84 9.72 0.75
N PHE A 15 -11.93 9.51 2.05
CA PHE A 15 -10.84 8.99 2.87
C PHE A 15 -11.07 7.52 3.19
N PHE A 16 -10.01 6.72 3.06
CA PHE A 16 -9.94 5.37 3.56
C PHE A 16 -8.88 5.32 4.67
N PHE A 17 -9.20 4.64 5.75
CA PHE A 17 -8.30 4.39 6.87
C PHE A 17 -8.20 2.89 7.10
N ASP A 18 -7.00 2.41 7.45
CA ASP A 18 -6.81 1.01 7.83
C ASP A 18 -7.75 0.63 8.98
N GLY A 19 -8.48 -0.46 8.78
CA GLY A 19 -9.31 -1.06 9.81
C GLY A 19 -8.58 -2.11 10.64
N CYS A 20 -9.31 -3.14 11.03
CA CYS A 20 -8.72 -4.22 11.81
C CYS A 20 -7.88 -5.12 10.89
N VAL A 21 -6.61 -5.27 11.25
CA VAL A 21 -5.64 -6.16 10.59
C VAL A 21 -6.22 -7.58 10.53
N SER A 22 -6.20 -8.20 9.35
CA SER A 22 -6.61 -9.61 9.18
C SER A 22 -5.81 -10.50 10.13
N SER A 23 -6.39 -11.60 10.63
CA SER A 23 -5.70 -12.48 11.58
C SER A 23 -4.36 -13.01 11.05
N THR A 24 -4.22 -13.13 9.72
CA THR A 24 -3.00 -13.55 9.02
C THR A 24 -1.88 -12.50 9.12
N LYS A 25 -2.21 -11.20 9.08
CA LYS A 25 -1.23 -10.11 9.19
C LYS A 25 -0.86 -9.74 10.63
N VAL A 26 -1.54 -10.28 11.65
CA VAL A 26 -1.24 -9.96 13.05
C VAL A 26 0.17 -10.42 13.44
N GLU A 27 0.61 -11.59 12.97
CA GLU A 27 1.96 -12.10 13.27
C GLU A 27 3.04 -11.28 12.55
N GLU A 28 2.83 -10.89 11.30
CA GLU A 28 3.75 -10.03 10.54
C GLU A 28 3.82 -8.62 11.13
N LEU A 29 2.67 -8.04 11.49
CA LEU A 29 2.60 -6.74 12.15
C LEU A 29 3.27 -6.80 13.53
N ALA A 30 3.06 -7.86 14.31
CA ALA A 30 3.72 -8.06 15.59
C ALA A 30 5.24 -8.18 15.42
N ASN A 31 5.71 -8.93 14.42
CA ASN A 31 7.13 -9.05 14.11
C ASN A 31 7.71 -7.72 13.64
N SER A 32 7.02 -6.97 12.77
CA SER A 32 7.46 -5.64 12.33
C SER A 32 7.50 -4.64 13.49
N TYR A 33 6.47 -4.63 14.32
CA TYR A 33 6.37 -3.77 15.51
C TYR A 33 7.50 -4.03 16.50
N VAL A 34 7.80 -5.30 16.78
CA VAL A 34 8.89 -5.68 17.69
C VAL A 34 10.27 -5.40 17.07
N ASN A 35 10.46 -5.69 15.79
CA ASN A 35 11.77 -5.59 15.14
C ASN A 35 12.15 -4.17 14.68
N SER A 36 11.17 -3.29 14.45
CA SER A 36 11.41 -1.95 13.90
C SER A 36 10.81 -0.84 14.76
N GLU A 37 9.49 -0.83 15.01
CA GLU A 37 8.85 0.27 15.75
C GLU A 37 9.34 0.38 17.19
N LEU A 38 9.46 -0.74 17.93
CA LEU A 38 9.99 -0.70 19.30
C LEU A 38 11.42 -0.18 19.34
N VAL A 39 12.23 -0.50 18.34
CA VAL A 39 13.61 -0.01 18.23
C VAL A 39 13.61 1.49 17.94
N GLU A 40 12.74 1.99 17.06
CA GLU A 40 12.58 3.42 16.78
C GLU A 40 12.08 4.20 17.98
N ILE A 41 11.09 3.66 18.72
CA ILE A 41 10.59 4.22 19.95
C ILE A 41 11.71 4.29 21.00
N GLN A 42 12.44 3.20 21.21
CA GLN A 42 13.59 3.15 22.12
C GLN A 42 14.68 4.15 21.74
N ASN A 43 15.02 4.26 20.45
CA ASN A 43 16.00 5.23 19.96
C ASN A 43 15.52 6.67 20.17
N THR A 44 14.23 6.93 19.99
CA THR A 44 13.64 8.25 20.21
C THR A 44 13.66 8.63 21.68
N PHE A 45 13.24 7.74 22.57
CA PHE A 45 13.38 7.96 24.02
C PHE A 45 14.84 8.07 24.46
N GLY A 46 15.74 7.28 23.91
CA GLY A 46 17.18 7.39 24.17
C GLY A 46 17.75 8.76 23.82
N ARG A 47 17.41 9.30 22.63
CA ARG A 47 17.79 10.66 22.22
C ARG A 47 17.17 11.73 23.11
N LEU A 48 15.91 11.56 23.53
CA LEU A 48 15.25 12.45 24.48
C LEU A 48 16.00 12.47 25.82
N TYR A 49 16.30 11.31 26.40
CA TYR A 49 17.05 11.20 27.66
C TYR A 49 18.47 11.77 27.57
N ALA A 50 19.13 11.63 26.42
CA ALA A 50 20.46 12.18 26.18
C ALA A 50 20.47 13.69 25.87
N GLY A 51 19.31 14.35 25.79
CA GLY A 51 19.19 15.77 25.42
C GLY A 51 19.54 16.06 23.95
N GLN A 52 19.49 15.04 23.08
CA GLN A 52 19.83 15.13 21.66
C GLN A 52 18.60 15.21 20.75
N TRP A 53 17.40 15.08 21.31
CA TRP A 53 16.16 15.20 20.55
C TRP A 53 15.92 16.66 20.18
N THR A 54 15.73 16.92 18.87
CA THR A 54 15.56 18.28 18.36
C THR A 54 14.12 18.57 17.96
N GLY A 55 13.31 17.53 17.77
CA GLY A 55 11.93 17.62 17.26
C GLY A 55 11.84 18.05 15.80
N ASN A 56 12.98 18.28 15.14
CA ASN A 56 13.08 18.81 13.78
C ASN A 56 13.74 17.83 12.81
N MET A 57 14.26 16.69 13.27
CA MET A 57 14.77 15.67 12.37
C MET A 57 13.64 14.79 11.84
N ARG A 58 13.75 14.35 10.59
CA ARG A 58 12.78 13.44 9.97
C ARG A 58 12.59 12.15 10.78
N ASP A 59 13.66 11.69 11.45
CA ASP A 59 13.66 10.49 12.27
C ASP A 59 13.22 10.77 13.72
N ASP A 60 12.89 12.01 14.09
CA ASP A 60 12.39 12.39 15.43
C ASP A 60 10.86 12.19 15.57
N TYR A 61 10.18 11.78 14.48
CA TYR A 61 8.74 11.57 14.45
C TYR A 61 8.39 10.08 14.30
N SER A 62 7.71 9.54 15.30
CA SER A 62 6.96 8.29 15.23
C SER A 62 5.48 8.62 15.37
N CYS A 63 4.64 8.19 14.42
CA CYS A 63 3.20 8.41 14.50
C CYS A 63 2.63 7.69 15.73
N PRO A 64 1.99 8.39 16.70
CA PRO A 64 1.48 7.74 17.89
C PRO A 64 0.45 6.65 17.56
N SER A 65 0.48 5.54 18.30
CA SER A 65 -0.55 4.50 18.19
C SER A 65 -1.94 5.10 18.38
N GLY A 66 -2.88 4.72 17.52
CA GLY A 66 -4.24 5.26 17.55
C GLY A 66 -4.43 6.58 16.80
N THR A 67 -3.38 7.21 16.27
CA THR A 67 -3.51 8.44 15.44
C THR A 67 -4.42 8.21 14.24
N GLY A 68 -4.30 7.06 13.55
CA GLY A 68 -5.20 6.69 12.45
C GLY A 68 -6.67 6.63 12.90
N TYR A 69 -6.94 6.08 14.08
CA TYR A 69 -8.29 6.02 14.65
C TYR A 69 -8.81 7.43 14.97
N THR A 70 -8.05 8.23 15.70
CA THR A 70 -8.44 9.60 16.04
C THR A 70 -8.64 10.47 14.80
N LEU A 71 -7.77 10.34 13.80
CA LEU A 71 -7.86 11.09 12.54
C LEU A 71 -9.10 10.68 11.74
N CYS A 72 -9.44 9.38 11.69
CA CYS A 72 -10.68 8.90 11.10
C CYS A 72 -11.90 9.57 11.73
N PHE A 73 -11.98 9.62 13.07
CA PHE A 73 -13.08 10.32 13.76
C PHE A 73 -13.08 11.82 13.49
N ALA A 74 -11.91 12.46 13.49
CA ALA A 74 -11.79 13.88 13.22
C ALA A 74 -12.28 14.21 11.80
N VAL A 75 -11.84 13.49 10.77
CA VAL A 75 -12.30 13.72 9.40
C VAL A 75 -13.81 13.48 9.31
N LYS A 76 -14.31 12.39 9.88
CA LYS A 76 -15.73 12.02 9.82
C LYS A 76 -16.67 13.02 10.48
N HIS A 77 -16.28 13.60 11.61
CA HIS A 77 -17.14 14.51 12.38
C HIS A 77 -16.86 16.00 12.16
N LEU A 78 -15.66 16.37 11.71
CA LEU A 78 -15.27 17.77 11.53
C LEU A 78 -15.28 18.20 10.05
N THR A 79 -15.55 17.29 9.12
CA THR A 79 -15.57 17.57 7.68
C THR A 79 -16.80 16.96 7.01
N SER A 80 -17.05 17.37 5.77
CA SER A 80 -18.13 16.82 4.92
C SER A 80 -17.72 15.53 4.18
N CYS A 81 -16.48 15.08 4.35
CA CYS A 81 -15.90 14.01 3.54
C CYS A 81 -16.52 12.65 3.85
N LYS A 82 -16.63 11.80 2.81
CA LYS A 82 -16.94 10.38 3.01
C LYS A 82 -15.71 9.71 3.61
N VAL A 83 -15.93 8.92 4.67
CA VAL A 83 -14.87 8.21 5.37
C VAL A 83 -15.23 6.73 5.45
N PHE A 84 -14.33 5.89 4.97
CA PHE A 84 -14.41 4.43 5.07
C PHE A 84 -13.27 3.90 5.93
N ARG A 85 -13.54 2.80 6.63
CA ARG A 85 -12.52 2.00 7.30
C ARG A 85 -12.44 0.66 6.61
N SER A 86 -11.23 0.25 6.25
CA SER A 86 -11.05 -1.00 5.53
C SER A 86 -11.41 -2.21 6.39
N VAL A 87 -11.93 -3.24 5.72
CA VAL A 87 -12.21 -4.57 6.25
C VAL A 87 -11.16 -5.56 5.76
N GLU A 88 -10.59 -5.30 4.60
CA GLU A 88 -9.43 -5.99 4.04
C GLU A 88 -8.24 -5.01 3.92
N GLU A 89 -7.34 -5.25 2.96
CA GLU A 89 -6.27 -4.34 2.61
C GLU A 89 -6.82 -3.00 2.11
N CYS A 90 -6.38 -1.91 2.75
CA CYS A 90 -6.91 -0.58 2.50
C CYS A 90 -6.62 -0.12 1.07
N ASP A 91 -5.41 -0.35 0.56
CA ASP A 91 -5.02 -0.02 -0.81
C ASP A 91 -5.90 -0.71 -1.86
N LEU A 92 -6.21 -1.99 -1.64
CA LEU A 92 -7.12 -2.78 -2.48
C LEU A 92 -8.54 -2.20 -2.47
N GLU A 93 -9.08 -1.87 -1.30
CA GLU A 93 -10.41 -1.25 -1.20
C GLU A 93 -10.46 0.12 -1.88
N VAL A 94 -9.42 0.93 -1.69
CA VAL A 94 -9.33 2.25 -2.34
C VAL A 94 -9.31 2.09 -3.86
N ALA A 95 -8.50 1.18 -4.38
CA ALA A 95 -8.40 0.92 -5.81
C ALA A 95 -9.73 0.41 -6.39
N ARG A 96 -10.42 -0.50 -5.68
CA ARG A 96 -11.76 -0.99 -6.07
C ARG A 96 -12.80 0.12 -6.05
N TYR A 97 -12.80 0.93 -4.99
CA TYR A 97 -13.73 2.06 -4.86
C TYR A 97 -13.59 3.01 -6.04
N ALA A 98 -12.36 3.39 -6.38
CA ALA A 98 -12.07 4.28 -7.49
C ALA A 98 -12.49 3.71 -8.86
N GLU A 99 -12.39 2.40 -9.07
CA GLU A 99 -12.90 1.76 -10.29
C GLU A 99 -14.42 1.78 -10.37
N GLN A 100 -15.10 1.47 -9.27
CA GLN A 100 -16.55 1.30 -9.21
C GLN A 100 -17.32 2.64 -9.24
N HIS A 101 -16.71 3.72 -8.76
CA HIS A 101 -17.33 5.05 -8.66
C HIS A 101 -16.90 5.93 -9.84
N GLY A 102 -17.79 6.08 -10.83
CA GLY A 102 -17.53 6.80 -12.09
C GLY A 102 -17.05 8.24 -11.91
N GLU A 103 -17.45 8.88 -10.81
CA GLU A 103 -17.06 10.23 -10.42
C GLU A 103 -15.62 10.35 -9.91
N CYS A 104 -15.01 9.23 -9.48
CA CYS A 104 -13.61 9.22 -9.10
C CYS A 104 -12.73 9.40 -10.35
N PHE A 105 -11.86 10.41 -10.31
CA PHE A 105 -10.90 10.69 -11.37
C PHE A 105 -9.44 10.47 -10.95
N ALA A 106 -9.16 10.40 -9.65
CA ALA A 106 -7.81 10.25 -9.12
C ALA A 106 -7.75 9.56 -7.75
N LEU A 107 -6.65 8.84 -7.53
CA LEU A 107 -6.14 8.37 -6.26
C LEU A 107 -5.05 9.33 -5.79
N LEU A 108 -5.08 9.78 -4.54
CA LEU A 108 -4.09 10.68 -3.99
C LEU A 108 -3.36 9.97 -2.83
N SER A 109 -2.15 9.45 -3.10
CA SER A 109 -1.38 8.65 -2.13
C SER A 109 0.13 8.77 -2.35
N GLN A 110 0.93 8.23 -1.43
CA GLN A 110 2.36 7.94 -1.60
C GLN A 110 2.66 6.43 -1.70
N ASP A 111 1.65 5.58 -1.60
CA ASP A 111 1.82 4.14 -1.68
C ASP A 111 2.15 3.70 -3.11
N THR A 112 3.24 2.96 -3.28
CA THR A 112 3.69 2.51 -4.59
C THR A 112 2.78 1.44 -5.21
N ASP A 113 1.97 0.74 -4.42
CA ASP A 113 1.08 -0.31 -4.93
C ASP A 113 0.02 0.24 -5.89
N PHE A 114 -0.40 1.51 -5.72
CA PHE A 114 -1.29 2.19 -6.67
C PHE A 114 -0.69 2.38 -8.07
N ALA A 115 0.63 2.32 -8.23
CA ALA A 115 1.25 2.31 -9.56
C ALA A 115 1.13 0.92 -10.24
N ILE A 116 0.95 -0.13 -9.44
CA ILE A 116 0.86 -1.52 -9.88
C ILE A 116 -0.59 -1.88 -10.21
N PHE A 117 -1.55 -1.45 -9.40
CA PHE A 117 -2.99 -1.62 -9.67
C PHE A 117 -3.37 -1.07 -11.04
N ASN A 118 -4.09 -1.86 -11.84
CA ASN A 118 -4.56 -1.44 -13.15
C ASN A 118 -5.89 -0.67 -13.03
N THR A 119 -5.81 0.57 -12.56
CA THR A 119 -6.96 1.47 -12.39
C THR A 119 -7.11 2.41 -13.60
N ARG A 120 -8.33 2.87 -13.86
CA ARG A 120 -8.67 3.88 -14.89
C ARG A 120 -8.40 5.32 -14.44
N VAL A 121 -8.19 5.53 -13.14
CA VAL A 121 -8.02 6.84 -12.52
C VAL A 121 -6.55 7.25 -12.45
N LEU A 122 -6.29 8.55 -12.29
CA LEU A 122 -4.92 9.06 -12.12
C LEU A 122 -4.37 8.65 -10.76
N TYR A 123 -3.12 8.18 -10.70
CA TYR A 123 -2.41 8.07 -9.42
C TYR A 123 -1.59 9.34 -9.18
N LEU A 124 -1.99 10.15 -8.20
CA LEU A 124 -1.41 11.45 -7.86
C LEU A 124 -0.60 11.40 -6.56
N SER A 125 0.50 12.15 -6.54
CA SER A 125 1.40 12.21 -5.39
C SER A 125 0.89 13.19 -4.31
N THR A 126 0.59 12.70 -3.11
CA THR A 126 0.48 13.55 -1.91
C THR A 126 1.77 14.31 -1.56
N LYS A 127 2.96 13.74 -1.80
CA LYS A 127 4.25 14.35 -1.45
C LYS A 127 4.58 15.58 -2.28
N HIS A 128 4.22 15.56 -3.57
CA HIS A 128 4.48 16.65 -4.50
C HIS A 128 3.29 17.61 -4.64
N LEU A 129 2.24 17.43 -3.84
CA LEU A 129 1.08 18.30 -3.88
C LEU A 129 1.43 19.68 -3.31
N ASP A 130 1.43 20.68 -4.20
CA ASP A 130 1.41 22.09 -3.81
C ASP A 130 -0.04 22.50 -3.60
N THR A 131 -0.39 22.74 -2.35
CA THR A 131 -1.75 23.10 -1.94
C THR A 131 -2.15 24.53 -2.30
N LYS A 132 -1.20 25.40 -2.67
CA LYS A 132 -1.49 26.78 -3.10
C LYS A 132 -1.86 26.82 -4.58
N THR A 133 -1.15 26.04 -5.40
CA THR A 133 -1.35 25.99 -6.85
C THR A 133 -2.23 24.82 -7.29
N MET A 134 -2.53 23.87 -6.39
CA MET A 134 -3.21 22.60 -6.67
C MET A 134 -2.50 21.78 -7.75
N THR A 135 -1.18 21.82 -7.79
CA THR A 135 -0.36 21.03 -8.73
C THR A 135 0.32 19.86 -8.02
N THR A 136 0.43 18.71 -8.70
CA THR A 136 1.18 17.55 -8.20
C THR A 136 1.73 16.70 -9.34
N CYS A 137 2.55 15.71 -9.01
CA CYS A 137 3.01 14.68 -9.94
C CYS A 137 1.97 13.57 -10.09
N ALA A 138 1.76 13.12 -11.33
CA ALA A 138 1.03 11.90 -11.62
C ALA A 138 2.01 10.76 -11.92
N TYR A 139 1.77 9.60 -11.30
CA TYR A 139 2.48 8.37 -11.58
C TYR A 139 1.66 7.52 -12.55
N HIS A 140 2.33 6.91 -13.53
CA HIS A 140 1.68 6.12 -14.57
C HIS A 140 2.28 4.72 -14.63
N GLY A 141 1.46 3.70 -14.35
CA GLY A 141 1.87 2.30 -14.46
C GLY A 141 2.28 1.92 -15.88
N GLU A 142 1.68 2.54 -16.90
CA GLU A 142 2.08 2.33 -18.30
C GLU A 142 3.51 2.80 -18.56
N THR A 143 3.87 4.00 -18.11
CA THR A 143 5.23 4.53 -18.24
C THR A 143 6.24 3.69 -17.46
N LEU A 144 5.85 3.18 -16.28
CA LEU A 144 6.67 2.24 -15.51
C LEU A 144 6.90 0.93 -16.28
N ALA A 145 5.85 0.34 -16.84
CA ALA A 145 5.94 -0.88 -17.64
C ALA A 145 6.85 -0.68 -18.86
N GLN A 146 6.67 0.42 -19.59
CA GLN A 146 7.52 0.79 -20.73
C GLN A 146 8.99 0.97 -20.33
N HIS A 147 9.25 1.62 -19.19
CA HIS A 147 10.60 1.80 -18.67
C HIS A 147 11.29 0.47 -18.34
N LEU A 148 10.53 -0.50 -17.82
CA LEU A 148 11.01 -1.86 -17.53
C LEU A 148 11.04 -2.77 -18.79
N GLY A 149 10.46 -2.30 -19.89
CA GLY A 149 10.25 -3.08 -21.11
C GLY A 149 9.23 -4.22 -20.95
N LEU A 150 8.31 -4.09 -20.00
CA LEU A 150 7.26 -5.06 -19.69
C LEU A 150 5.92 -4.61 -20.26
N GLU A 151 5.02 -5.57 -20.48
CA GLU A 151 3.60 -5.27 -20.67
C GLU A 151 2.96 -4.85 -19.34
N ARG A 152 1.97 -3.96 -19.36
CA ARG A 152 1.27 -3.46 -18.18
C ARG A 152 0.73 -4.56 -17.26
N LYS A 153 0.24 -5.66 -17.85
CA LYS A 153 -0.31 -6.83 -17.15
C LYS A 153 0.73 -7.62 -16.35
N LEU A 154 2.03 -7.44 -16.64
CA LEU A 154 3.12 -8.10 -15.92
C LEU A 154 3.58 -7.33 -14.68
N LEU A 155 3.10 -6.10 -14.46
CA LEU A 155 3.48 -5.30 -13.30
C LEU A 155 3.14 -5.95 -11.95
N PRO A 156 2.00 -6.63 -11.76
CA PRO A 156 1.73 -7.38 -10.53
C PRO A 156 2.78 -8.46 -10.24
N LEU A 157 3.13 -9.28 -11.24
CA LEU A 157 4.19 -10.28 -11.09
C LEU A 157 5.54 -9.62 -10.80
N PHE A 158 5.86 -8.54 -11.52
CA PHE A 158 7.07 -7.77 -11.27
C PHE A 158 7.13 -7.23 -9.84
N ALA A 159 6.06 -6.66 -9.31
CA ALA A 159 6.00 -6.15 -7.94
C ALA A 159 6.26 -7.26 -6.91
N CYS A 160 5.65 -8.44 -7.12
CA CYS A 160 5.89 -9.61 -6.28
C CYS A 160 7.36 -10.04 -6.30
N LEU A 161 8.01 -10.03 -7.47
CA LEU A 161 9.42 -10.45 -7.61
C LEU A 161 10.44 -9.36 -7.25
N ALA A 162 10.03 -8.09 -7.26
CA ALA A 162 10.78 -6.97 -6.71
C ALA A 162 10.78 -6.98 -5.17
N GLY A 163 9.72 -7.56 -4.60
CA GLY A 163 9.44 -7.66 -3.19
C GLY A 163 8.32 -6.70 -2.80
N ASN A 164 7.27 -7.25 -2.22
CA ASN A 164 6.13 -6.52 -1.66
C ASN A 164 5.79 -7.09 -0.27
N ASP A 165 4.69 -6.65 0.32
CA ASP A 165 4.30 -7.05 1.67
C ASP A 165 4.05 -8.56 1.81
N ILE A 166 3.55 -9.23 0.75
CA ILE A 166 3.29 -10.68 0.75
C ILE A 166 4.57 -11.47 0.43
N VAL A 167 5.35 -11.01 -0.56
CA VAL A 167 6.60 -11.64 -0.98
C VAL A 167 7.78 -10.82 -0.48
N SER A 168 8.14 -11.02 0.79
CA SER A 168 9.30 -10.39 1.43
C SER A 168 10.60 -10.56 0.63
N LYS A 169 11.27 -9.43 0.38
CA LYS A 169 12.61 -9.39 -0.22
C LYS A 169 13.64 -10.20 0.58
N TYR A 170 13.52 -10.18 1.91
CA TYR A 170 14.54 -10.74 2.80
C TYR A 170 14.31 -12.22 3.09
N ASP A 171 13.04 -12.62 3.20
CA ASP A 171 12.67 -13.98 3.59
C ASP A 171 12.48 -14.88 2.37
N HIS A 172 11.83 -14.36 1.31
CA HIS A 172 11.49 -15.15 0.13
C HIS A 172 12.49 -14.94 -1.02
N LEU A 173 12.84 -13.70 -1.34
CA LEU A 173 13.57 -13.38 -2.58
C LEU A 173 15.09 -13.25 -2.43
N ARG A 174 15.63 -13.43 -1.22
CA ARG A 174 17.07 -13.19 -0.96
C ARG A 174 17.97 -13.99 -1.89
N HIS A 175 17.66 -15.27 -2.10
CA HIS A 175 18.43 -16.15 -2.98
C HIS A 175 18.25 -15.77 -4.46
N PHE A 176 17.02 -15.46 -4.87
CA PHE A 176 16.71 -14.99 -6.21
C PHE A 176 17.44 -13.69 -6.54
N HIS A 177 17.30 -12.64 -5.73
CA HIS A 177 18.02 -11.37 -5.95
C HIS A 177 19.54 -11.56 -5.92
N SER A 178 20.05 -12.41 -5.03
CA SER A 178 21.50 -12.71 -5.00
C SER A 178 21.99 -13.34 -6.30
N SER A 179 21.18 -14.22 -6.93
CA SER A 179 21.53 -14.85 -8.22
C SER A 179 21.52 -13.84 -9.38
N LEU A 180 20.73 -12.78 -9.29
CA LEU A 180 20.72 -11.65 -10.24
C LEU A 180 21.89 -10.67 -10.05
N GLY A 181 22.78 -10.91 -9.07
CA GLY A 181 23.88 -10.00 -8.78
C GLY A 181 23.48 -8.77 -7.97
N CYS A 182 22.26 -8.74 -7.43
CA CYS A 182 21.81 -7.74 -6.48
C CYS A 182 22.45 -7.93 -5.11
N LYS A 183 23.69 -7.46 -4.95
CA LYS A 183 24.44 -7.60 -3.69
C LYS A 183 24.24 -6.39 -2.77
N GLY A 184 23.91 -6.67 -1.50
CA GLY A 184 24.01 -5.74 -0.36
C GLY A 184 22.86 -4.74 -0.22
N ARG A 185 23.05 -3.74 0.67
CA ARG A 185 22.15 -2.58 0.90
C ARG A 185 22.09 -1.60 -0.29
N ARG A 186 22.34 -2.06 -1.53
CA ARG A 186 22.03 -1.23 -2.70
C ARG A 186 20.53 -0.98 -2.69
N ALA A 187 20.14 0.25 -2.96
CA ALA A 187 18.76 0.68 -2.87
C ALA A 187 17.86 -0.30 -3.62
N ALA A 188 16.72 -0.68 -3.02
CA ALA A 188 15.92 -1.82 -3.48
C ALA A 188 15.56 -1.78 -4.98
N HIS A 189 15.47 -0.57 -5.56
CA HIS A 189 15.22 -0.32 -6.98
C HIS A 189 16.33 -0.78 -7.92
N SER A 190 17.56 -1.00 -7.45
CA SER A 190 18.69 -1.38 -8.31
C SER A 190 18.57 -2.79 -8.90
N CYS A 191 17.55 -3.55 -8.49
CA CYS A 191 17.25 -4.89 -8.99
C CYS A 191 16.09 -4.92 -9.98
N PHE A 192 15.39 -3.80 -10.14
CA PHE A 192 14.19 -3.75 -10.95
C PHE A 192 14.48 -4.07 -12.43
N PRO A 193 15.56 -3.55 -13.05
CA PRO A 193 15.90 -3.92 -14.42
C PRO A 193 16.19 -5.42 -14.58
N GLU A 194 16.90 -6.03 -13.64
CA GLU A 194 17.28 -7.44 -13.68
C GLU A 194 16.06 -8.35 -13.50
N VAL A 195 15.18 -8.03 -12.54
CA VAL A 195 13.91 -8.75 -12.34
C VAL A 195 13.06 -8.66 -13.61
N ALA A 196 12.94 -7.47 -14.21
CA ALA A 196 12.22 -7.29 -15.47
C ALA A 196 12.88 -8.06 -16.63
N SER A 197 14.21 -8.14 -16.68
CA SER A 197 14.93 -8.92 -17.70
C SER A 197 14.57 -10.40 -17.62
N VAL A 198 14.59 -10.98 -16.41
CA VAL A 198 14.24 -12.39 -16.19
C VAL A 198 12.82 -12.69 -16.65
N ILE A 199 11.84 -11.85 -16.29
CA ILE A 199 10.44 -12.03 -16.71
C ILE A 199 10.36 -12.11 -18.26
N LYS A 200 11.13 -11.28 -18.97
CA LYS A 200 11.16 -11.25 -20.44
C LYS A 200 11.88 -12.45 -21.05
N GLU A 201 13.06 -12.80 -20.51
CA GLU A 201 13.91 -13.89 -21.00
C GLU A 201 13.20 -15.23 -20.86
N GLU A 202 12.57 -15.47 -19.71
CA GLU A 202 11.82 -16.68 -19.40
C GLU A 202 10.39 -16.67 -19.99
N ARG A 203 9.97 -15.54 -20.56
CA ARG A 203 8.64 -15.34 -21.18
C ARG A 203 7.48 -15.67 -20.26
N TRP A 204 7.59 -15.26 -19.00
CA TRP A 204 6.55 -15.48 -18.00
C TRP A 204 5.27 -14.71 -18.32
N SER A 205 4.15 -15.28 -17.88
CA SER A 205 2.82 -14.67 -18.02
C SER A 205 2.47 -13.81 -16.82
N ASP A 206 1.31 -13.15 -16.85
CA ASP A 206 0.77 -12.40 -15.72
C ASP A 206 0.32 -13.30 -14.56
N GLN A 207 0.18 -14.61 -14.80
CA GLN A 207 -0.06 -15.60 -13.75
C GLN A 207 1.21 -16.42 -13.48
N PRO A 208 1.66 -16.52 -12.23
CA PRO A 208 2.83 -17.33 -11.88
C PRO A 208 2.52 -18.81 -12.04
N ASP A 209 3.52 -19.57 -12.47
CA ASP A 209 3.48 -21.03 -12.67
C ASP A 209 4.68 -21.71 -12.00
N ASP A 210 4.80 -23.04 -12.18
CA ASP A 210 5.89 -23.83 -11.60
C ASP A 210 7.28 -23.37 -12.06
N THR A 211 7.40 -22.75 -13.23
CA THR A 211 8.69 -22.24 -13.73
C THR A 211 9.13 -21.01 -12.96
N VAL A 212 8.19 -20.12 -12.61
CA VAL A 212 8.45 -18.95 -11.75
C VAL A 212 8.86 -19.42 -10.35
N ALA A 213 8.12 -20.38 -9.79
CA ALA A 213 8.41 -20.92 -8.46
C ALA A 213 9.79 -21.59 -8.42
N ALA A 214 10.11 -22.42 -9.42
CA ALA A 214 11.41 -23.10 -9.51
C ALA A 214 12.58 -22.11 -9.65
N ARG A 215 12.40 -21.02 -10.41
CA ARG A 215 13.44 -20.01 -10.64
C ARG A 215 13.70 -19.11 -9.43
N THR A 216 12.63 -18.78 -8.71
CA THR A 216 12.69 -17.81 -7.59
C THR A 216 12.92 -18.48 -6.24
N GLY A 217 12.56 -19.77 -6.11
CA GLY A 217 12.55 -20.48 -4.84
C GLY A 217 11.35 -20.13 -3.94
N VAL A 218 10.40 -19.34 -4.44
CA VAL A 218 9.17 -18.97 -3.74
C VAL A 218 8.07 -19.98 -4.07
N SER A 219 7.22 -20.32 -3.10
CA SER A 219 6.13 -21.26 -3.35
C SER A 219 5.12 -20.69 -4.35
N LEU A 220 4.60 -21.55 -5.23
CA LEU A 220 3.62 -21.14 -6.24
C LEU A 220 2.37 -20.54 -5.60
N GLY A 221 1.88 -21.12 -4.49
CA GLY A 221 0.71 -20.61 -3.78
C GLY A 221 0.89 -19.18 -3.28
N LEU A 222 2.06 -18.86 -2.70
CA LEU A 222 2.36 -17.50 -2.23
C LEU A 222 2.47 -16.50 -3.39
N LEU A 223 3.10 -16.90 -4.50
CA LEU A 223 3.17 -16.07 -5.70
C LEU A 223 1.77 -15.78 -6.29
N GLN A 224 0.90 -16.78 -6.33
CA GLN A 224 -0.47 -16.64 -6.82
C GLN A 224 -1.29 -15.72 -5.93
N GLU A 225 -1.17 -15.86 -4.60
CA GLU A 225 -1.79 -14.96 -3.63
C GLU A 225 -1.31 -13.51 -3.81
N ALA A 226 0.00 -13.32 -3.93
CA ALA A 226 0.60 -12.00 -4.08
C ALA A 226 0.22 -11.31 -5.40
N VAL A 227 0.11 -12.05 -6.51
CA VAL A 227 -0.38 -11.48 -7.77
C VAL A 227 -1.87 -11.18 -7.69
N ALA A 228 -2.65 -12.05 -7.01
CA ALA A 228 -4.08 -11.88 -6.83
C ALA A 228 -4.44 -10.69 -5.93
N SER A 229 -3.55 -10.24 -5.05
CA SER A 229 -3.79 -9.04 -4.22
C SER A 229 -3.96 -7.77 -5.05
N TYR A 230 -3.38 -7.70 -6.26
CA TYR A 230 -3.57 -6.59 -7.19
C TYR A 230 -4.83 -6.71 -8.06
N SER A 231 -5.63 -7.77 -7.89
CA SER A 231 -6.83 -8.02 -8.68
C SER A 231 -8.04 -7.23 -8.18
N LEU A 232 -8.55 -6.37 -9.05
CA LEU A 232 -9.78 -5.60 -8.81
C LEU A 232 -11.05 -6.33 -9.25
N ARG A 233 -10.95 -7.62 -9.63
CA ARG A 233 -12.08 -8.41 -10.15
C ARG A 233 -13.05 -8.89 -9.06
N SER A 234 -12.56 -9.05 -7.83
CA SER A 234 -13.39 -9.46 -6.70
C SER A 234 -14.21 -8.29 -6.19
N GLY A 235 -15.45 -8.57 -5.76
CA GLY A 235 -16.30 -7.57 -5.11
C GLY A 235 -15.73 -7.13 -3.75
N PRO A 236 -16.20 -6.00 -3.20
CA PRO A 236 -15.77 -5.51 -1.91
C PRO A 236 -16.09 -6.52 -0.79
N SER A 237 -15.17 -6.61 0.18
CA SER A 237 -15.38 -7.37 1.40
C SER A 237 -16.30 -6.60 2.35
N TYR A 238 -17.17 -7.32 3.08
CA TYR A 238 -18.05 -6.73 4.08
C TYR A 238 -17.84 -7.42 5.42
N LEU A 239 -17.85 -6.65 6.52
CA LEU A 239 -17.89 -7.24 7.85
C LEU A 239 -19.24 -7.93 8.04
N PRO A 240 -19.27 -9.25 8.33
CA PRO A 240 -20.51 -9.91 8.71
C PRO A 240 -20.99 -9.32 10.04
N VAL A 241 -22.31 -9.23 10.21
CA VAL A 241 -22.91 -8.90 11.51
C VAL A 241 -22.43 -9.96 12.51
N PRO A 242 -21.75 -9.58 13.60
CA PRO A 242 -21.37 -10.56 14.62
C PRO A 242 -22.63 -11.25 15.16
N PRO A 243 -22.62 -12.58 15.34
CA PRO A 243 -23.82 -13.33 15.71
C PRO A 243 -24.44 -12.88 17.04
N ASP A 244 -23.63 -12.29 17.92
CA ASP A 244 -24.03 -11.81 19.25
C ASP A 244 -24.42 -10.33 19.27
N VAL A 245 -24.37 -9.64 18.12
CA VAL A 245 -24.71 -8.22 18.00
C VAL A 245 -26.01 -8.09 17.23
N ASP A 246 -26.97 -7.41 17.83
CA ASP A 246 -28.23 -7.07 17.17
C ASP A 246 -27.96 -6.33 15.84
N PRO A 247 -28.51 -6.81 14.70
CA PRO A 247 -28.26 -6.20 13.40
C PRO A 247 -28.58 -4.72 13.33
N GLN A 248 -29.63 -4.23 14.01
CA GLN A 248 -29.94 -2.80 14.03
C GLN A 248 -28.86 -1.99 14.76
N SER A 249 -28.33 -2.53 15.85
CA SER A 249 -27.19 -1.98 16.59
C SER A 249 -25.91 -2.01 15.76
N TRP A 250 -25.68 -3.05 14.95
CA TRP A 250 -24.55 -3.15 14.02
C TRP A 250 -24.62 -2.10 12.91
N HIS A 251 -25.79 -1.90 12.29
CA HIS A 251 -26.00 -0.86 11.29
C HIS A 251 -25.71 0.54 11.84
N LEU A 252 -26.06 0.82 13.10
CA LEU A 252 -25.75 2.09 13.76
C LEU A 252 -24.24 2.32 13.97
N VAL A 253 -23.43 1.26 14.07
CA VAL A 253 -21.97 1.34 14.27
C VAL A 253 -21.24 1.56 12.94
N VAL A 254 -21.77 1.03 11.83
CA VAL A 254 -21.12 1.08 10.50
C VAL A 254 -21.58 2.28 9.67
N GLU A 255 -22.85 2.70 9.74
CA GLU A 255 -23.42 3.71 8.83
C GLU A 255 -23.51 5.15 9.37
N LYS A 256 -23.05 5.43 10.60
CA LYS A 256 -23.02 6.80 11.15
C LYS A 256 -21.63 7.34 11.31
#